data_AF-A0A371YKF1-F1
#
_entry.id   AF-A0A371YKF1-F1
#
_cell.length_a   1.000
_cell.length_b   1.000
_cell.length_c   1.000
_cell.angle_alpha   90.00
_cell.angle_beta   90.00
_cell.angle_gamma   90.00
#
_symmetry.space_group_name_H-M   'P 1'
#
loop_
_entity.id
_entity.type
_entity.pdbx_description
1 polymer ?
#
loop_
_entity_poly.entity_id
_entity_poly.type
_entity_poly.pdbx_seq_one_letter_code
_entity_poly.pdbx_strand_id
1 'polypeptide(L)'
;MQRLCYLQSIHADAYLCAGVIRNLVWSVLHQQNYSIESGEIDVIFFDANEKEHEMSHQIYQKMMEEFPKNTWDVVNQAFVHTWYKTEIGDTISPYLSLLDALKTWPETATAIAVRLTKDNELDVIAPFGLSDLFELKIRWNDRLVSHAVFMHRVVSKQFLVRWKNLKLVSKV
;
A
#
# COMPACT_ATOMS: atom_id res chain seq x y z
N MET A 1 -13.19 8.05 3.01
CA MET A 1 -13.10 9.47 3.41
C MET A 1 -12.79 9.64 4.89
N GLN A 2 -13.60 9.18 5.85
CA GLN A 2 -13.34 9.37 7.29
C GLN A 2 -11.90 9.05 7.74
N ARG A 3 -11.38 7.87 7.35
CA ARG A 3 -10.00 7.45 7.66
C ARG A 3 -8.92 8.36 7.07
N LEU A 4 -9.14 8.91 5.86
CA LEU A 4 -8.22 9.87 5.24
C LEU A 4 -8.26 11.23 5.93
N CYS A 5 -9.46 11.72 6.27
CA CYS A 5 -9.63 12.97 7.01
C CYS A 5 -8.96 12.91 8.38
N TYR A 6 -9.16 11.80 9.11
CA TYR A 6 -8.54 11.63 10.42
C TYR A 6 -7.02 11.42 10.31
N LEU A 7 -6.54 10.62 9.36
CA LEU A 7 -5.10 10.47 9.14
C LEU A 7 -4.44 11.82 8.83
N GLN A 8 -5.06 12.64 7.98
CA GLN A 8 -4.57 13.99 7.65
C GLN A 8 -4.51 14.91 8.88
N SER A 9 -5.44 14.80 9.83
CA SER A 9 -5.45 15.62 11.04
C SER A 9 -4.37 15.23 12.04
N ILE A 10 -3.92 13.96 12.04
CA ILE A 10 -2.88 13.47 12.95
C ILE A 10 -1.48 13.45 12.33
N HIS A 11 -1.36 13.27 11.01
CA HIS A 11 -0.10 13.28 10.28
C HIS A 11 -0.30 13.58 8.77
N ALA A 12 -0.05 14.83 8.37
CA ALA A 12 -0.37 15.33 7.02
C ALA A 12 0.42 14.68 5.87
N ASP A 13 1.57 14.07 6.16
CA ASP A 13 2.43 13.44 5.16
C ASP A 13 2.30 11.90 5.13
N ALA A 14 1.33 11.35 5.88
CA ALA A 14 1.03 9.92 5.87
C ALA A 14 -0.01 9.58 4.81
N TYR A 15 0.12 8.41 4.20
CA TYR A 15 -0.74 7.92 3.14
C TYR A 15 -1.36 6.59 3.53
N LEU A 16 -2.61 6.37 3.11
CA LEU A 16 -3.15 5.02 3.02
C LEU A 16 -2.66 4.37 1.74
N CYS A 17 -2.34 3.08 1.75
CA CYS A 17 -1.74 2.44 0.59
C CYS A 17 -2.18 0.98 0.36
N ALA A 18 -1.64 0.41 -0.70
CA ALA A 18 -1.67 -1.01 -1.05
C ALA A 18 -3.06 -1.62 -1.23
N GLY A 19 -3.43 -2.52 -0.31
CA GLY A 19 -4.53 -3.46 -0.49
C GLY A 19 -5.89 -2.79 -0.42
N VAL A 20 -6.06 -1.80 0.44
CA VAL A 20 -7.37 -1.18 0.68
C VAL A 20 -7.86 -0.40 -0.54
N ILE A 21 -6.98 0.41 -1.15
CA ILE A 21 -7.31 1.20 -2.35
C ILE A 21 -7.64 0.26 -3.51
N ARG A 22 -6.78 -0.74 -3.73
CA ARG A 22 -6.97 -1.73 -4.79
C ARG A 22 -8.29 -2.49 -4.63
N ASN A 23 -8.59 -2.95 -3.41
CA ASN A 23 -9.81 -3.69 -3.14
C ASN A 23 -11.07 -2.82 -3.30
N LEU A 24 -11.03 -1.54 -2.89
CA LEU A 24 -12.13 -0.58 -3.09
C LEU A 24 -12.40 -0.35 -4.58
N VAL A 25 -11.36 -0.09 -5.37
CA VAL A 25 -11.54 0.17 -6.81
C VAL A 25 -12.00 -1.10 -7.52
N TRP A 26 -11.38 -2.24 -7.24
CA TRP A 26 -11.80 -3.51 -7.86
C TRP A 26 -13.20 -3.94 -7.42
N SER A 27 -13.64 -3.63 -6.21
CA SER A 27 -15.02 -3.93 -5.79
C SER A 27 -16.04 -3.16 -6.61
N VAL A 28 -15.80 -1.87 -6.86
CA VAL A 28 -16.66 -1.06 -7.73
C VAL A 28 -16.66 -1.62 -9.15
N LEU A 29 -15.48 -1.91 -9.72
CA LEU A 29 -15.35 -2.44 -11.09
C LEU A 29 -15.94 -3.85 -11.27
N HIS A 30 -16.07 -4.62 -10.19
CA HIS A 30 -16.72 -5.93 -10.19
C HIS A 30 -18.17 -5.89 -9.70
N GLN A 31 -18.71 -4.72 -9.35
CA GLN A 31 -20.03 -4.57 -8.74
C GLN A 31 -20.21 -5.46 -7.48
N GLN A 32 -19.13 -5.60 -6.71
CA GLN A 32 -19.09 -6.35 -5.47
C GLN A 32 -19.11 -5.39 -4.27
N ASN A 33 -19.74 -5.81 -3.19
CA ASN A 33 -19.67 -5.10 -1.93
C ASN A 33 -18.31 -5.35 -1.27
N TYR A 34 -17.59 -4.28 -0.94
CA TYR A 34 -16.41 -4.33 -0.10
C TYR A 34 -16.58 -3.32 1.03
N SER A 35 -16.42 -3.80 2.26
CA SER A 35 -16.44 -2.96 3.43
C SER A 35 -15.02 -2.72 3.91
N ILE A 36 -14.67 -1.45 4.07
CA ILE A 36 -13.43 -1.02 4.72
C ILE A 36 -13.53 -1.13 6.25
N GLU A 37 -14.72 -1.35 6.83
CA GLU A 37 -14.96 -1.22 8.27
C GLU A 37 -14.19 -2.21 9.16
N SER A 38 -13.76 -3.35 8.62
CA SER A 38 -13.03 -4.37 9.37
C SER A 38 -11.86 -4.98 8.59
N GLY A 39 -11.24 -4.16 7.72
CA GLY A 39 -10.11 -4.57 6.89
C GLY A 39 -8.75 -4.20 7.49
N GLU A 40 -7.72 -4.90 7.01
CA GLU A 40 -6.32 -4.49 7.10
C GLU A 40 -6.09 -3.24 6.25
N ILE A 41 -5.47 -2.22 6.84
CA ILE A 41 -5.17 -0.96 6.20
C ILE A 41 -3.71 -0.61 6.46
N ASP A 42 -2.98 -0.48 5.37
CA ASP A 42 -1.58 -0.06 5.38
C ASP A 42 -1.51 1.48 5.38
N VAL A 43 -0.71 2.02 6.29
CA VAL A 43 -0.34 3.43 6.40
C VAL A 43 1.16 3.53 6.19
N ILE A 44 1.58 4.38 5.25
CA ILE A 44 3.00 4.65 5.01
C ILE A 44 3.30 6.13 5.10
N PHE A 45 4.50 6.44 5.57
CA PHE A 45 5.10 7.77 5.52
C PHE A 45 6.61 7.62 5.33
N PHE A 46 7.30 8.74 5.13
CA PHE A 46 8.75 8.75 4.99
C PHE A 46 9.34 9.84 5.87
N ASP A 47 10.08 9.42 6.89
CA ASP A 47 10.88 10.33 7.72
C ASP A 47 12.21 9.65 8.06
N ALA A 48 13.30 10.09 7.42
CA ALA A 48 14.64 9.57 7.68
C ALA A 48 15.23 10.02 9.02
N ASN A 49 14.60 10.98 9.71
CA ASN A 49 15.06 11.54 10.97
C ASN A 49 14.23 11.05 12.18
N GLU A 50 13.22 10.19 11.97
CA GLU A 50 12.43 9.62 13.06
C GLU A 50 13.34 8.88 14.04
N LYS A 51 13.09 9.09 15.34
CA LYS A 51 13.79 8.40 16.42
C LYS A 51 12.90 7.28 16.96
N GLU A 52 13.50 6.10 17.13
CA GLU A 52 12.89 4.98 17.88
C GLU A 52 11.46 4.61 17.46
N HIS A 53 11.10 4.79 16.18
CA HIS A 53 9.75 4.51 15.64
C HIS A 53 8.60 5.26 16.34
N GLU A 54 8.90 6.39 16.97
CA GLU A 54 7.94 7.17 17.75
C GLU A 54 6.71 7.59 16.92
N MET A 55 6.94 8.07 15.70
CA MET A 55 5.87 8.56 14.82
C MET A 55 4.99 7.41 14.33
N SER A 56 5.60 6.31 13.90
CA SER A 56 4.89 5.10 13.48
C SER A 56 3.97 4.59 14.61
N HIS A 57 4.47 4.59 15.84
CA HIS A 57 3.70 4.18 17.01
C HIS A 57 2.55 5.14 17.33
N GLN A 58 2.79 6.45 17.30
CA GLN A 58 1.76 7.46 17.55
C GLN A 58 0.63 7.40 16.53
N ILE A 59 0.95 7.26 15.23
CA ILE A 59 -0.05 7.11 14.18
C ILE A 59 -0.86 5.83 14.41
N TYR A 60 -0.19 4.70 14.67
CA TYR A 60 -0.85 3.42 14.94
C TYR A 60 -1.86 3.54 16.09
N GLN A 61 -1.44 4.10 17.23
CA GLN A 61 -2.31 4.25 18.41
C GLN A 61 -3.55 5.07 18.09
N LYS A 62 -3.38 6.26 17.48
CA LYS A 62 -4.51 7.14 17.14
C LYS A 62 -5.47 6.50 16.14
N MET A 63 -4.95 5.84 15.10
CA MET A 63 -5.79 5.15 14.12
C MET A 63 -6.54 3.97 14.75
N MET A 64 -5.91 3.27 15.69
CA MET A 64 -6.55 2.17 16.42
C MET A 64 -7.63 2.64 17.39
N GLU A 65 -7.42 3.76 18.07
CA GLU A 65 -8.41 4.36 18.98
C GLU A 65 -9.65 4.83 18.23
N GLU A 66 -9.47 5.53 17.10
CA GLU A 66 -10.59 6.08 16.31
C GLU A 66 -11.31 4.98 15.50
N PHE A 67 -10.56 4.02 14.95
CA PHE A 67 -11.09 2.96 14.09
C PHE A 67 -10.70 1.56 14.60
N PRO A 68 -11.22 1.13 15.76
CA PRO A 68 -10.78 -0.09 16.45
C PRO A 68 -11.12 -1.39 15.73
N LYS A 69 -12.02 -1.34 14.74
CA LYS A 69 -12.39 -2.50 13.93
C LYS A 69 -11.40 -2.78 12.80
N ASN A 70 -10.58 -1.81 12.43
CA ASN A 70 -9.53 -1.98 11.43
C ASN A 70 -8.26 -2.56 12.06
N THR A 71 -7.51 -3.33 11.27
CA THR A 71 -6.13 -3.67 11.62
C THR A 71 -5.23 -2.69 10.88
N TRP A 72 -4.29 -2.07 11.58
CA TRP A 72 -3.41 -1.05 11.03
C TRP A 72 -1.98 -1.57 10.94
N ASP A 73 -1.39 -1.51 9.74
CA ASP A 73 0.05 -1.66 9.54
C ASP A 73 0.63 -0.28 9.24
N VAL A 74 1.44 0.25 10.15
CA VAL A 74 2.01 1.61 10.04
C VAL A 74 3.51 1.52 9.87
N VAL A 75 4.00 1.89 8.69
CA VAL A 75 5.40 1.68 8.32
C VAL A 75 6.04 2.97 7.80
N ASN A 76 7.06 3.43 8.52
CA ASN A 76 7.99 4.42 7.98
C ASN A 76 8.91 3.76 6.93
N GLN A 77 8.75 4.17 5.67
CA GLN A 77 9.48 3.59 4.55
C GLN A 77 10.99 3.87 4.61
N ALA A 78 11.43 4.90 5.32
CA ALA A 78 12.86 5.22 5.46
C ALA A 78 13.66 4.07 6.11
N PHE A 79 13.04 3.28 6.97
CA PHE A 79 13.71 2.23 7.75
C PHE A 79 13.46 0.81 7.26
N VAL A 80 12.73 0.60 6.15
CA VAL A 80 12.42 -0.76 5.65
C VAL A 80 13.69 -1.59 5.40
N HIS A 81 14.77 -0.92 4.96
CA HIS A 81 16.07 -1.55 4.72
C HIS A 81 16.73 -2.18 5.96
N THR A 82 16.32 -1.80 7.19
CA THR A 82 16.91 -2.33 8.42
C THR A 82 16.40 -3.73 8.78
N TRP A 83 15.20 -4.10 8.30
CA TRP A 83 14.53 -5.36 8.66
C TRP A 83 14.10 -6.19 7.45
N TYR A 84 13.84 -5.59 6.29
CA TYR A 84 13.44 -6.34 5.10
C TYR A 84 14.61 -7.14 4.54
N LYS A 85 14.34 -8.41 4.24
CA LYS A 85 15.27 -9.34 3.60
C LYS A 85 14.66 -9.87 2.31
N THR A 86 15.44 -9.91 1.24
CA THR A 86 15.03 -10.55 -0.02
C THR A 86 14.88 -12.06 0.18
N GLU A 87 14.29 -12.74 -0.80
CA GLU A 87 14.13 -14.20 -0.79
C GLU A 87 15.44 -14.99 -0.65
N ILE A 88 16.57 -14.39 -1.00
CA ILE A 88 17.92 -14.96 -0.88
C ILE A 88 18.68 -14.48 0.36
N GLY A 89 18.04 -13.65 1.21
CA GLY A 89 18.58 -13.19 2.48
C GLY A 89 19.34 -11.84 2.43
N ASP A 90 19.37 -11.17 1.27
CA ASP A 90 20.06 -9.90 1.12
C ASP A 90 19.25 -8.74 1.73
N THR A 91 19.96 -7.70 2.18
CA THR A 91 19.35 -6.41 2.54
C THR A 91 19.10 -5.56 1.30
N ILE A 92 18.06 -4.74 1.35
CA ILE A 92 17.83 -3.70 0.34
C ILE A 92 18.59 -2.41 0.70
N SER A 93 18.82 -1.55 -0.30
CA SER A 93 19.30 -0.19 -0.03
C SER A 93 18.21 0.65 0.65
N PRO A 94 18.59 1.66 1.46
CA PRO A 94 17.63 2.63 1.99
C PRO A 94 16.87 3.33 0.87
N TYR A 95 15.56 3.44 1.00
CA TYR A 95 14.75 4.22 0.08
C TYR A 95 15.01 5.72 0.26
N LEU A 96 14.89 6.48 -0.83
CA LEU A 96 15.07 7.93 -0.81
C LEU A 96 13.75 8.71 -0.65
N SER A 97 12.61 8.06 -0.85
CA SER A 97 11.27 8.65 -0.75
C SER A 97 10.17 7.58 -0.76
N LEU A 98 8.92 7.98 -0.51
CA LEU A 98 7.76 7.11 -0.74
C LEU A 98 7.63 6.66 -2.19
N LEU A 99 7.94 7.53 -3.16
CA LEU A 99 7.91 7.17 -4.58
C LEU A 99 8.92 6.07 -4.89
N ASP A 100 10.11 6.14 -4.29
CA ASP A 100 11.16 5.14 -4.44
C ASP A 100 10.78 3.81 -3.79
N ALA A 101 10.20 3.84 -2.58
CA ALA A 101 9.68 2.65 -1.91
C ALA A 101 8.55 1.97 -2.71
N LEU A 102 7.56 2.73 -3.20
CA LEU A 102 6.45 2.17 -3.97
C LEU A 102 6.92 1.57 -5.32
N LYS A 103 8.02 2.07 -5.89
CA LYS A 103 8.61 1.50 -7.11
C LYS A 103 9.12 0.08 -6.92
N THR A 104 9.32 -0.42 -5.71
CA THR A 104 9.80 -1.78 -5.45
C THR A 104 8.68 -2.78 -5.14
N TRP A 105 7.44 -2.32 -5.03
CA TRP A 105 6.34 -3.18 -4.62
C TRP A 105 5.97 -4.23 -5.67
N PRO A 106 5.61 -5.47 -5.28
CA PRO A 106 5.50 -6.61 -6.21
C PRO A 106 4.50 -6.46 -7.35
N GLU A 107 3.39 -5.75 -7.12
CA GLU A 107 2.32 -5.56 -8.11
C GLU A 107 2.11 -4.07 -8.42
N THR A 108 2.12 -3.70 -9.70
CA THR A 108 1.93 -2.30 -10.13
C THR A 108 0.60 -1.72 -9.66
N ALA A 109 -0.49 -2.51 -9.70
CA ALA A 109 -1.82 -2.12 -9.22
C ALA A 109 -1.93 -2.05 -7.69
N THR A 110 -0.94 -2.55 -6.94
CA THR A 110 -0.83 -2.39 -5.48
C THR A 110 0.10 -1.22 -5.11
N ALA A 111 1.05 -0.86 -5.98
CA ALA A 111 2.03 0.22 -5.79
C ALA A 111 1.40 1.63 -5.88
N ILE A 112 0.45 1.91 -4.99
CA ILE A 112 -0.35 3.14 -4.96
C ILE A 112 -0.53 3.58 -3.51
N ALA A 113 -0.42 4.88 -3.28
CA ALA A 113 -0.68 5.51 -2.00
C ALA A 113 -1.54 6.77 -2.20
N VAL A 114 -2.47 7.01 -1.28
CA VAL A 114 -3.41 8.14 -1.32
C VAL A 114 -3.46 8.83 0.04
N ARG A 115 -3.40 10.15 0.05
CA ARG A 115 -3.69 10.98 1.22
C ARG A 115 -4.67 12.09 0.86
N LEU A 116 -5.19 12.76 1.89
CA LEU A 116 -5.90 14.01 1.73
C LEU A 116 -4.93 15.17 1.99
N THR A 117 -4.96 16.20 1.15
CA THR A 117 -4.21 17.45 1.39
C THR A 117 -4.96 18.35 2.36
N LYS A 118 -4.33 19.45 2.80
CA LYS A 118 -4.98 20.47 3.66
C LYS A 118 -6.19 21.13 3.00
N ASP A 119 -6.21 21.18 1.67
CA ASP A 119 -7.29 21.76 0.88
C ASP A 119 -8.41 20.75 0.57
N ASN A 120 -8.41 19.58 1.22
CA ASN A 120 -9.33 18.46 1.00
C ASN A 120 -9.26 17.82 -0.39
N GLU A 121 -8.14 17.99 -1.09
CA GLU A 121 -7.88 17.33 -2.36
C GLU A 121 -7.18 15.98 -2.15
N LEU A 122 -7.38 15.04 -3.08
CA LEU A 122 -6.66 13.77 -3.06
C LEU A 122 -5.27 13.93 -3.68
N ASP A 123 -4.25 13.58 -2.93
CA ASP A 123 -2.88 13.44 -3.42
C ASP A 123 -2.55 11.95 -3.57
N VAL A 124 -2.02 11.58 -4.73
CA VAL A 124 -1.87 10.20 -5.18
C VAL A 124 -0.45 9.96 -5.66
N ILE A 125 0.22 8.97 -5.06
CA ILE A 125 1.50 8.46 -5.56
C ILE A 125 1.23 7.15 -6.29
N ALA A 126 1.48 7.13 -7.59
CA ALA A 126 1.31 5.95 -8.46
C ALA A 126 2.49 5.84 -9.45
N PRO A 127 3.65 5.28 -9.05
CA PRO A 127 4.86 5.23 -9.89
C PRO A 127 4.70 4.55 -11.25
N PHE A 128 3.68 3.71 -11.42
CA PHE A 128 3.37 3.00 -12.66
C PHE A 128 2.08 3.52 -13.33
N GLY A 129 1.56 4.65 -12.86
CA GLY A 129 0.24 5.16 -13.23
C GLY A 129 -0.90 4.32 -12.64
N LEU A 130 -2.14 4.64 -13.04
CA LEU A 130 -3.35 3.99 -12.52
C LEU A 130 -4.03 3.03 -13.52
N SER A 131 -3.48 2.90 -14.73
CA SER A 131 -4.07 2.08 -15.80
C SER A 131 -4.20 0.61 -15.39
N ASP A 132 -3.14 -0.01 -14.83
CA ASP A 132 -3.23 -1.41 -14.40
C ASP A 132 -4.28 -1.62 -13.29
N LEU A 133 -4.48 -0.63 -12.40
CA LEU A 133 -5.53 -0.67 -11.38
C LEU A 133 -6.93 -0.65 -12.02
N PHE A 134 -7.20 0.33 -12.89
CA PHE A 134 -8.52 0.55 -13.48
C PHE A 134 -8.88 -0.46 -14.58
N GLU A 135 -7.88 -0.96 -15.30
CA GLU A 135 -8.07 -1.96 -16.37
C GLU A 135 -8.03 -3.40 -15.85
N LEU A 136 -8.04 -3.59 -14.52
CA LEU A 136 -8.11 -4.90 -13.88
C LEU A 136 -6.92 -5.79 -14.29
N LYS A 137 -5.71 -5.23 -14.26
CA LYS A 137 -4.46 -5.94 -14.58
C LYS A 137 -3.68 -6.22 -13.31
N ILE A 138 -3.19 -7.45 -13.18
CA ILE A 138 -2.15 -7.81 -12.22
C ILE A 138 -0.85 -7.97 -13.00
N ARG A 139 0.14 -7.17 -12.64
CA ARG A 139 1.43 -7.15 -13.32
C ARG A 139 2.56 -7.24 -12.32
N TRP A 140 3.50 -8.13 -12.59
CA TRP A 140 4.73 -8.27 -11.81
C TRP A 140 5.65 -7.07 -12.06
N ASN A 141 6.14 -6.50 -10.97
CA ASN A 141 7.27 -5.57 -10.95
C ASN A 141 8.52 -6.32 -10.46
N ASP A 142 9.52 -6.45 -11.34
CA ASP A 142 10.71 -7.28 -11.10
C ASP A 142 11.83 -6.56 -10.34
N ARG A 143 11.60 -5.32 -9.88
CA ARG A 143 12.60 -4.49 -9.22
C ARG A 143 13.16 -5.05 -7.91
N LEU A 144 12.38 -5.82 -7.17
CA LEU A 144 12.78 -6.30 -5.84
C LEU A 144 12.48 -7.76 -5.59
N VAL A 145 11.31 -8.25 -6.01
CA VAL A 145 10.89 -9.63 -5.73
C VAL A 145 10.94 -10.49 -6.97
N SER A 146 11.31 -11.76 -6.81
CA SER A 146 11.22 -12.74 -7.90
C SER A 146 9.79 -12.94 -8.38
N HIS A 147 9.68 -13.48 -9.60
CA HIS A 147 8.40 -13.92 -10.15
C HIS A 147 7.74 -14.98 -9.26
N ALA A 148 8.54 -15.84 -8.60
CA ALA A 148 8.03 -16.86 -7.68
C ALA A 148 7.33 -16.23 -6.47
N VAL A 149 7.93 -15.22 -5.84
CA VAL A 149 7.32 -14.47 -4.73
C VAL A 149 6.06 -13.74 -5.19
N PHE A 150 6.09 -13.09 -6.35
CA PHE A 150 4.89 -12.47 -6.94
C PHE A 150 3.76 -13.50 -7.17
N MET A 151 4.04 -14.63 -7.80
CA MET A 151 3.03 -15.67 -8.04
C MET A 151 2.49 -16.28 -6.75
N HIS A 152 3.34 -16.47 -5.74
CA HIS A 152 2.90 -16.90 -4.42
C HIS A 152 1.90 -15.90 -3.82
N ARG A 153 2.12 -14.60 -3.99
CA ARG A 153 1.17 -13.56 -3.55
C ARG A 153 -0.15 -13.60 -4.34
N VAL A 154 -0.08 -13.79 -5.67
CA VAL A 154 -1.28 -13.94 -6.51
C VAL A 154 -2.17 -15.08 -6.03
N VAL A 155 -1.57 -16.23 -5.68
CA VAL A 155 -2.28 -17.40 -5.18
C VAL A 155 -2.78 -17.21 -3.75
N SER A 156 -1.90 -16.81 -2.82
CA SER A 156 -2.24 -16.66 -1.39
C SER A 156 -3.30 -15.59 -1.13
N LYS A 157 -3.26 -14.48 -1.87
CA LYS A 157 -4.30 -13.44 -1.81
C LYS A 157 -5.52 -13.75 -2.70
N GLN A 158 -5.51 -14.91 -3.39
CA GLN A 158 -6.60 -15.41 -4.23
C GLN A 158 -7.10 -14.39 -5.27
N PHE A 159 -6.20 -13.59 -5.86
CA PHE A 159 -6.61 -12.44 -6.67
C PHE A 159 -7.54 -12.83 -7.83
N LEU A 160 -7.16 -13.85 -8.62
CA LEU A 160 -7.93 -14.28 -9.79
C LEU A 160 -9.24 -15.00 -9.42
N VAL A 161 -9.36 -15.51 -8.18
CA VAL A 161 -10.58 -16.15 -7.69
C VAL A 161 -11.58 -15.10 -7.18
N ARG A 162 -11.09 -14.14 -6.38
CA ARG A 162 -11.89 -13.07 -5.79
C ARG A 162 -12.38 -12.07 -6.85
N TRP A 163 -11.53 -11.77 -7.82
CA TRP A 163 -11.74 -10.74 -8.82
C TRP A 163 -11.70 -11.36 -10.23
N LYS A 164 -12.83 -11.92 -10.65
CA LYS A 164 -12.94 -12.76 -11.85
C LYS A 164 -12.56 -12.06 -13.16
N ASN A 165 -12.60 -10.74 -13.21
CA ASN A 165 -12.25 -9.98 -14.41
C ASN A 165 -10.77 -9.58 -14.44
N LEU A 166 -9.96 -9.93 -13.42
CA LEU A 166 -8.53 -9.65 -13.41
C LEU A 166 -7.79 -10.43 -14.48
N LYS A 167 -6.81 -9.77 -15.09
CA LYS A 167 -5.92 -10.36 -16.09
C LYS A 167 -4.50 -10.31 -15.58
N LEU A 168 -3.85 -11.48 -15.52
CA LEU A 168 -2.41 -11.55 -15.35
C LEU A 168 -1.75 -11.13 -16.66
N VAL A 169 -0.86 -10.14 -16.62
CA VAL A 169 -0.19 -9.59 -17.81
C VAL A 169 1.34 -9.68 -17.68
N SER A 170 2.06 -9.49 -18.79
CA SER A 170 3.53 -9.50 -18.81
C SER A 170 4.11 -8.41 -17.91
N LYS A 171 5.30 -8.66 -17.34
CA LYS A 171 5.97 -7.74 -16.40
C LYS A 171 6.20 -6.31 -16.95
N VAL A 172 6.44 -5.36 -16.04
CA VAL A 172 7.15 -4.09 -16.34
C VAL A 172 8.64 -4.32 -16.20
#